data_AF-A0A8I0GBC9-F1
#
_entry.id   AF-A0A8I0GBC9-F1
#
_cell.length_a   1.000
_cell.length_b   1.000
_cell.length_c   1.000
_cell.angle_alpha   90.00
_cell.angle_beta   90.00
_cell.angle_gamma   90.00
#
_symmetry.space_group_name_H-M   'P 1'
#
loop_
_entity.id
_entity.type
_entity.pdbx_description
1 polymer ?
#
loop_
_entity_poly.entity_id
_entity_poly.type
_entity_poly.pdbx_seq_one_letter_code
_entity_poly.pdbx_strand_id
1 'polypeptide(L)'
;MVAPHLDPHEVARELASLNVVAELDWYPATPHLLGLNILQNRAGGVAALDRADALYRVGATNAEVVRHLARHFQADVHIGDQSANDIPASVTFPEVGTDSPTLRAVEITSMPAASVPFCAAAEGRSLGVRELDNGQRTVFYELPDEDFVMGAMVTMTPAVGFFVSPEDAKLVAVLEQGEAAPESLAVHSWTMRTLVIAGAVTSGDPQLEQRVRADLGHRENPRRVAGIVTDADAEGLETAFAMTGREGVLAALQALGVPAELASFLYGHVDLEDVPGADVHHKPGWRDALGSHVDILMGNNGVEEPAFLSLYRRTYLERPWLGRGLALGEAAIGAALTVVAARAGTQRNAWHKIGGTLGAALLADSVAEVTMATYLGQRLRRYRDAHDATE
;
A
#
# COMPACT_ATOMS: atom_id res chain seq x y z
N MET A 1 15.35 4.15 -16.28
CA MET A 1 16.08 4.07 -17.56
C MET A 1 15.43 2.98 -18.41
N VAL A 2 15.25 3.24 -19.70
CA VAL A 2 14.51 2.37 -20.61
C VAL A 2 15.26 2.26 -21.94
N ALA A 3 15.53 1.05 -22.40
CA ALA A 3 16.18 0.79 -23.70
C ALA A 3 15.76 -0.59 -24.23
N PRO A 4 15.63 -0.79 -25.55
CA PRO A 4 15.13 -2.06 -26.13
C PRO A 4 15.95 -3.29 -25.73
N HIS A 5 17.26 -3.11 -25.60
CA HIS A 5 18.23 -4.12 -25.22
C HIS A 5 19.13 -3.52 -24.17
N LEU A 6 19.06 -4.08 -22.97
CA LEU A 6 19.80 -3.58 -21.84
C LEU A 6 20.32 -4.77 -21.04
N ASP A 7 21.62 -4.76 -20.74
CA ASP A 7 22.24 -5.63 -19.74
C ASP A 7 22.45 -4.83 -18.44
N PRO A 8 21.71 -5.13 -17.35
CA PRO A 8 21.85 -4.44 -16.07
C PRO A 8 23.30 -4.47 -15.54
N HIS A 9 24.06 -5.54 -15.81
CA HIS A 9 25.45 -5.64 -15.37
C HIS A 9 26.40 -4.77 -16.20
N GLU A 10 26.07 -4.48 -17.45
CA GLU A 10 26.82 -3.51 -18.26
C GLU A 10 26.56 -2.09 -17.79
N VAL A 11 25.30 -1.74 -17.50
CA VAL A 11 24.95 -0.44 -16.89
C VAL A 11 25.65 -0.25 -15.54
N ALA A 12 25.68 -1.29 -14.69
CA ALA A 12 26.40 -1.24 -13.42
C ALA A 12 27.90 -0.96 -13.61
N ARG A 13 28.55 -1.63 -14.58
CA ARG A 13 29.97 -1.39 -14.90
C ARG A 13 30.21 0.03 -15.39
N GLU A 14 29.33 0.55 -16.23
CA GLU A 14 29.45 1.91 -16.75
C GLU A 14 29.24 2.98 -15.65
N LEU A 15 28.29 2.77 -14.74
CA LEU A 15 28.12 3.63 -13.56
C LEU A 15 29.36 3.61 -12.66
N ALA A 16 29.98 2.44 -12.49
CA ALA A 16 31.22 2.30 -11.73
C ALA A 16 32.40 3.03 -12.40
N SER A 17 32.54 2.97 -13.74
CA SER A 17 33.58 3.72 -14.46
C SER A 17 33.38 5.23 -14.42
N LEU A 18 32.13 5.69 -14.33
CA LEU A 18 31.80 7.09 -14.05
C LEU A 18 31.97 7.48 -12.58
N ASN A 19 32.31 6.52 -11.72
CA ASN A 19 32.44 6.68 -10.28
C ASN A 19 31.16 7.24 -9.64
N VAL A 20 30.03 6.66 -10.00
CA VAL A 20 28.72 7.02 -9.47
C VAL A 20 28.33 6.03 -8.38
N VAL A 21 27.92 6.56 -7.22
CA VAL A 21 27.28 5.76 -6.16
C VAL A 21 25.80 5.64 -6.47
N ALA A 22 25.34 4.42 -6.73
CA ALA A 22 23.98 4.16 -7.20
C ALA A 22 23.48 2.77 -6.80
N GLU A 23 22.18 2.57 -7.00
CA GLU A 23 21.50 1.29 -6.97
C GLU A 23 20.70 1.11 -8.27
N LEU A 24 20.75 -0.10 -8.79
CA LEU A 24 20.00 -0.53 -9.97
C LEU A 24 19.01 -1.59 -9.57
N ASP A 25 17.76 -1.41 -10.00
CA ASP A 25 16.66 -2.34 -9.73
C ASP A 25 16.03 -2.79 -11.05
N TRP A 26 15.76 -4.09 -11.19
CA TRP A 26 15.07 -4.60 -12.37
C TRP A 26 14.36 -5.92 -12.11
N TYR A 27 13.36 -6.20 -12.94
CA TYR A 27 12.75 -7.53 -13.00
C TYR A 27 13.46 -8.37 -14.06
N PRO A 28 13.78 -9.65 -13.78
CA PRO A 28 14.40 -10.53 -14.76
C PRO A 28 13.61 -10.68 -16.07
N ALA A 29 12.28 -10.54 -16.03
CA ALA A 29 11.40 -10.61 -17.21
C ALA A 29 11.45 -9.33 -18.08
N THR A 30 11.76 -8.18 -17.49
CA THR A 30 11.78 -6.88 -18.17
C THR A 30 13.10 -6.14 -17.95
N PRO A 31 14.26 -6.75 -18.29
CA PRO A 31 15.58 -6.13 -18.08
C PRO A 31 15.78 -4.84 -18.89
N HIS A 32 14.93 -4.61 -19.90
CA HIS A 32 14.85 -3.39 -20.69
C HIS A 32 14.29 -2.18 -19.92
N LEU A 33 13.75 -2.39 -18.71
CA LEU A 33 13.26 -1.39 -17.76
C LEU A 33 14.12 -1.43 -16.49
N LEU A 34 14.90 -0.37 -16.25
CA LEU A 34 15.72 -0.24 -15.05
C LEU A 34 15.23 0.88 -14.13
N GLY A 35 15.05 0.56 -12.86
CA GLY A 35 15.11 1.52 -11.77
C GLY A 35 16.56 1.98 -11.55
N LEU A 36 16.75 3.29 -11.37
CA LEU A 36 18.05 3.88 -11.10
C LEU A 36 17.90 4.85 -9.93
N ASN A 37 18.51 4.51 -8.81
CA ASN A 37 18.58 5.35 -7.62
C ASN A 37 20.03 5.85 -7.46
N ILE A 38 20.23 7.17 -7.35
CA ILE A 38 21.57 7.77 -7.29
C ILE A 38 21.69 8.58 -6.01
N LEU A 39 22.80 8.38 -5.30
CA LEU A 39 23.10 9.16 -4.11
C LEU A 39 23.52 10.58 -4.51
N GLN A 40 22.82 11.58 -3.99
CA GLN A 40 23.05 12.99 -4.32
C GLN A 40 23.17 13.85 -3.07
N ASN A 41 23.94 14.92 -3.16
CA ASN A 41 23.92 15.97 -2.17
C ASN A 41 22.76 16.97 -2.42
N ARG A 42 22.52 17.87 -1.46
CA ARG A 42 21.44 18.89 -1.57
C ARG A 42 21.59 19.86 -2.74
N ALA A 43 22.78 19.99 -3.32
CA ALA A 43 23.06 20.86 -4.46
C ALA A 43 22.93 20.12 -5.80
N GLY A 44 22.48 18.86 -5.81
CA GLY A 44 22.32 18.05 -7.02
C GLY A 44 23.62 17.42 -7.56
N GLY A 45 24.69 17.43 -6.77
CA GLY A 45 25.95 16.76 -7.10
C GLY A 45 25.86 15.26 -6.80
N VAL A 46 26.25 14.43 -7.78
CA VAL A 46 26.26 12.96 -7.63
C VAL A 46 27.40 12.54 -6.72
N ALA A 47 27.14 11.62 -5.80
CA ALA A 47 28.16 11.06 -4.93
C ALA A 47 29.09 10.14 -5.70
N ALA A 48 30.38 10.27 -5.41
CA ALA A 48 31.46 9.45 -5.93
C ALA A 48 32.29 8.89 -4.77
N LEU A 49 32.82 7.68 -4.94
CA LEU A 49 33.62 6.98 -3.95
C LEU A 49 34.85 6.37 -4.60
N ASP A 50 36.03 6.88 -4.27
CA ASP A 50 37.30 6.40 -4.85
C ASP A 50 37.92 5.24 -4.06
N ARG A 51 37.66 5.19 -2.74
CA ARG A 51 38.22 4.20 -1.80
C ARG A 51 37.20 3.84 -0.74
N ALA A 52 37.19 2.58 -0.30
CA ALA A 52 36.21 2.05 0.67
C ALA A 52 36.16 2.85 1.99
N ASP A 53 37.32 3.30 2.49
CA ASP A 53 37.43 4.02 3.76
C ASP A 53 37.31 5.55 3.63
N ALA A 54 37.02 6.07 2.44
CA ALA A 54 36.88 7.50 2.21
C ALA A 54 35.43 7.99 2.40
N LEU A 55 35.27 9.28 2.68
CA LEU A 55 33.98 9.95 2.56
C LEU A 55 33.61 10.10 1.08
N TYR A 56 32.31 10.18 0.81
CA TYR A 56 31.83 10.54 -0.53
C TYR A 56 32.35 11.91 -0.93
N ARG A 57 32.73 12.03 -2.20
CA ARG A 57 33.01 13.32 -2.84
C ARG A 57 31.93 13.64 -3.86
N VAL A 58 31.89 14.89 -4.29
CA VAL A 58 31.06 15.30 -5.41
C VAL A 58 31.75 14.86 -6.71
N GLY A 59 31.06 14.04 -7.50
CA GLY A 59 31.47 13.55 -8.80
C GLY A 59 30.83 14.35 -9.93
N ALA A 60 30.39 13.63 -10.96
CA ALA A 60 29.66 14.20 -12.10
C ALA A 60 28.32 14.83 -11.67
N THR A 61 27.74 15.63 -12.55
CA THR A 61 26.38 16.16 -12.39
C THR A 61 25.35 15.17 -12.94
N ASN A 62 24.09 15.27 -12.48
CA ASN A 62 22.98 14.47 -13.03
C ASN A 62 22.88 14.59 -14.56
N ALA A 63 23.02 15.81 -15.08
CA ALA A 63 22.93 16.07 -16.52
C ALA A 63 24.07 15.40 -17.31
N GLU A 64 25.27 15.27 -16.75
CA GLU A 64 26.38 14.53 -17.37
C GLU A 64 26.12 13.04 -17.38
N VAL A 65 25.70 12.47 -16.24
CA VAL A 65 25.37 11.05 -16.11
C VAL A 65 24.22 10.67 -17.05
N VAL A 66 23.10 11.41 -17.01
CA VAL A 66 21.92 11.18 -17.87
C VAL A 66 22.29 11.20 -19.36
N ARG A 67 22.99 12.24 -19.82
CA ARG A 67 23.38 12.35 -21.24
C ARG A 67 24.35 11.27 -21.67
N HIS A 68 25.27 10.87 -20.79
CA HIS A 68 26.21 9.79 -21.08
C HIS A 68 25.50 8.46 -21.21
N LEU A 69 24.67 8.08 -20.22
CA LEU A 69 23.93 6.82 -20.24
C LEU A 69 22.96 6.75 -21.42
N ALA A 70 22.22 7.83 -21.71
CA ALA A 70 21.29 7.88 -22.82
C ALA A 70 22.01 7.60 -24.16
N ARG A 71 23.15 8.25 -24.41
CA ARG A 71 23.93 8.02 -25.65
C ARG A 71 24.60 6.67 -25.71
N HIS A 72 25.22 6.24 -24.60
CA HIS A 72 25.98 5.01 -24.56
C HIS A 72 25.09 3.79 -24.78
N PHE A 73 23.92 3.79 -24.15
CA PHE A 73 22.96 2.69 -24.21
C PHE A 73 21.81 2.90 -25.20
N GLN A 74 21.79 4.02 -25.94
CA GLN A 74 20.68 4.40 -26.83
C GLN A 74 19.33 4.31 -26.10
N ALA A 75 19.30 4.94 -24.93
CA ALA A 75 18.26 4.77 -23.91
C ALA A 75 17.53 6.08 -23.64
N ASP A 76 16.35 5.94 -23.05
CA ASP A 76 15.66 7.01 -22.35
C ASP A 76 15.99 6.95 -20.85
N VAL A 77 16.61 8.00 -20.34
CA VAL A 77 17.15 8.07 -18.99
C VAL A 77 16.56 9.26 -18.26
N HIS A 78 16.02 9.01 -17.07
CA HIS A 78 15.43 10.01 -16.20
C HIS A 78 16.06 9.89 -14.80
N ILE A 79 16.63 11.00 -14.31
CA ILE A 79 17.17 11.11 -12.94
C ILE A 79 16.75 12.47 -12.38
N GLY A 80 15.83 12.47 -11.42
CA GLY A 80 15.28 13.70 -10.86
C GLY A 80 14.56 14.52 -11.94
N ASP A 81 14.98 15.78 -12.11
CA ASP A 81 14.46 16.70 -13.13
C ASP A 81 15.21 16.62 -14.48
N GLN A 82 16.27 15.82 -14.56
CA GLN A 82 17.07 15.66 -15.77
C GLN A 82 16.60 14.45 -16.58
N SER A 83 16.46 14.64 -17.88
CA SER A 83 16.19 13.55 -18.81
C SER A 83 16.94 13.69 -20.14
N ALA A 84 17.21 12.55 -20.78
CA ALA A 84 17.72 12.48 -22.15
C ALA A 84 17.24 11.19 -22.80
N ASN A 85 16.79 11.30 -24.05
CA ASN A 85 16.34 10.18 -24.87
C ASN A 85 17.20 10.12 -26.13
N ASP A 86 17.90 9.02 -26.32
CA ASP A 86 18.69 8.72 -27.52
C ASP A 86 18.25 7.39 -28.17
N ILE A 87 17.01 6.95 -27.91
CA ILE A 87 16.42 5.77 -28.54
C ILE A 87 16.18 6.06 -30.04
N PRO A 88 16.72 5.23 -30.96
CA PRO A 88 16.47 5.40 -32.38
C PRO A 88 14.98 5.20 -32.71
N ALA A 89 14.42 6.06 -33.55
CA ALA A 89 12.98 6.04 -33.87
C ALA A 89 12.48 4.73 -34.54
N SER A 90 13.38 3.90 -35.09
CA SER A 90 13.06 2.64 -35.76
C SER A 90 13.04 1.42 -34.83
N VAL A 91 13.32 1.61 -33.54
CA VAL A 91 13.42 0.53 -32.56
C VAL A 91 12.05 0.20 -31.99
N THR A 92 11.77 -1.11 -31.88
CA THR A 92 10.61 -1.65 -31.18
C THR A 92 11.04 -2.19 -29.82
N PHE A 93 10.20 -1.96 -28.81
CA PHE A 93 10.39 -2.55 -27.49
C PHE A 93 9.92 -4.01 -27.46
N PRO A 94 10.47 -4.85 -26.58
CA PRO A 94 9.89 -6.15 -26.28
C PRO A 94 8.42 -5.98 -25.88
N GLU A 95 7.55 -6.83 -26.41
CA GLU A 95 6.16 -6.86 -25.95
C GLU A 95 6.14 -7.28 -24.47
N VAL A 96 5.49 -6.47 -23.64
CA VAL A 96 5.09 -6.87 -22.29
C VAL A 96 3.82 -7.68 -22.45
N GLY A 97 3.73 -8.85 -21.80
CA GLY A 97 2.59 -9.74 -21.90
C GLY A 97 1.27 -8.99 -21.72
N THR A 98 0.32 -9.18 -22.64
CA THR A 98 -0.98 -8.50 -22.61
C THR A 98 -2.02 -9.20 -21.77
N ASP A 99 -1.71 -10.39 -21.25
CA ASP A 99 -2.58 -11.09 -20.33
C ASP A 99 -2.51 -10.37 -19.00
N SER A 100 -3.57 -9.66 -18.63
CA SER A 100 -3.69 -9.00 -17.32
C SER A 100 -3.84 -10.12 -16.28
N PRO A 101 -2.75 -10.52 -15.58
CA PRO A 101 -2.81 -11.68 -14.71
C PRO A 101 -3.71 -11.35 -13.53
N THR A 102 -4.33 -12.37 -12.94
CA THR A 102 -4.96 -12.20 -11.64
C THR A 102 -3.86 -11.97 -10.60
N LEU A 103 -3.88 -10.80 -9.99
CA LEU A 103 -3.12 -10.48 -8.79
C LEU A 103 -3.92 -10.97 -7.59
N ARG A 104 -3.25 -11.59 -6.62
CA ARG A 104 -3.84 -12.01 -5.34
C ARG A 104 -3.22 -11.22 -4.22
N ALA A 105 -4.07 -10.69 -3.36
CA ALA A 105 -3.67 -9.80 -2.29
C ALA A 105 -4.03 -10.38 -0.92
N VAL A 106 -3.14 -10.22 0.06
CA VAL A 106 -3.40 -10.45 1.49
C VAL A 106 -2.92 -9.22 2.25
N GLU A 107 -3.84 -8.48 2.85
CA GLU A 107 -3.56 -7.28 3.63
C GLU A 107 -3.73 -7.56 5.13
N ILE A 108 -2.74 -7.19 5.94
CA ILE A 108 -2.80 -7.20 7.41
C ILE A 108 -3.20 -5.81 7.87
N THR A 109 -4.26 -5.73 8.67
CA THR A 109 -4.84 -4.46 9.11
C THR A 109 -5.45 -4.56 10.50
N SER A 110 -5.53 -3.42 11.18
CA SER A 110 -6.32 -3.25 12.41
C SER A 110 -7.75 -2.75 12.12
N MET A 111 -8.13 -2.58 10.84
CA MET A 111 -9.45 -2.12 10.40
C MET A 111 -10.57 -3.00 11.00
N PRO A 112 -11.52 -2.48 11.78
CA PRO A 112 -12.56 -3.27 12.45
C PRO A 112 -13.30 -4.23 11.50
N ALA A 113 -13.58 -5.47 11.93
CA ALA A 113 -14.26 -6.49 11.12
C ALA A 113 -15.60 -5.98 10.53
N ALA A 114 -16.34 -5.18 11.30
CA ALA A 114 -17.59 -4.60 10.86
C ALA A 114 -17.44 -3.65 9.65
N SER A 115 -16.23 -3.18 9.34
CA SER A 115 -15.96 -2.31 8.18
C SER A 115 -15.80 -3.10 6.88
N VAL A 116 -15.51 -4.41 6.95
CA VAL A 116 -15.20 -5.22 5.76
C VAL A 116 -16.34 -5.25 4.74
N PRO A 117 -17.62 -5.43 5.11
CA PRO A 117 -18.70 -5.43 4.12
C PRO A 117 -18.78 -4.13 3.32
N PHE A 118 -18.46 -2.98 3.94
CA PHE A 118 -18.41 -1.69 3.26
C PHE A 118 -17.23 -1.59 2.31
N CYS A 119 -16.05 -2.08 2.69
CA CYS A 119 -14.90 -2.18 1.79
C CYS A 119 -15.22 -3.08 0.58
N ALA A 120 -15.84 -4.24 0.82
CA ALA A 120 -16.24 -5.17 -0.25
C ALA A 120 -17.22 -4.51 -1.24
N ALA A 121 -18.20 -3.76 -0.71
CA ALA A 121 -19.17 -3.02 -1.53
C ALA A 121 -18.52 -1.86 -2.31
N ALA A 122 -17.66 -1.08 -1.66
CA ALA A 122 -16.98 0.07 -2.27
C ALA A 122 -16.03 -0.36 -3.39
N GLU A 123 -15.32 -1.47 -3.17
CA GLU A 123 -14.42 -2.08 -4.14
C GLU A 123 -15.13 -2.93 -5.18
N GLY A 124 -16.43 -3.19 -4.99
CA GLY A 124 -17.23 -4.05 -5.86
C GLY A 124 -16.66 -5.47 -6.00
N ARG A 125 -15.99 -5.99 -4.96
CA ARG A 125 -15.29 -7.29 -4.96
C ARG A 125 -15.55 -8.12 -3.70
N SER A 126 -15.41 -9.43 -3.85
CA SER A 126 -15.50 -10.35 -2.71
C SER A 126 -14.24 -10.23 -1.88
N LEU A 127 -14.39 -10.16 -0.56
CA LEU A 127 -13.29 -10.09 0.39
C LEU A 127 -13.37 -11.28 1.33
N GLY A 128 -12.26 -12.01 1.48
CA GLY A 128 -12.08 -12.98 2.55
C GLY A 128 -11.45 -12.30 3.76
N VAL A 129 -11.87 -12.69 4.97
CA VAL A 129 -11.38 -12.17 6.23
C VAL A 129 -10.97 -13.32 7.13
N ARG A 130 -9.83 -13.17 7.79
CA ARG A 130 -9.43 -14.07 8.88
C ARG A 130 -8.77 -13.29 9.99
N GLU A 131 -9.29 -13.45 11.20
CA GLU A 131 -8.70 -12.89 12.42
C GLU A 131 -7.34 -13.55 12.70
N LEU A 132 -6.39 -12.74 13.17
CA LEU A 132 -5.09 -13.18 13.65
C LEU A 132 -5.10 -13.23 15.18
N ASP A 133 -4.23 -14.06 15.76
CA ASP A 133 -4.15 -14.23 17.22
C ASP A 133 -3.70 -12.96 17.96
N ASN A 134 -3.11 -12.01 17.23
CA ASN A 134 -2.62 -10.72 17.73
C ASN A 134 -3.70 -9.60 17.73
N GLY A 135 -4.96 -9.94 17.45
CA GLY A 135 -6.08 -9.00 17.42
C GLY A 135 -6.18 -8.14 16.15
N GLN A 136 -5.25 -8.30 15.21
CA GLN A 136 -5.39 -7.80 13.84
C GLN A 136 -6.11 -8.82 12.97
N ARG A 137 -6.35 -8.48 11.71
CA ARG A 137 -6.96 -9.38 10.73
C ARG A 137 -6.27 -9.30 9.39
N THR A 138 -6.40 -10.39 8.65
CA THR A 138 -6.07 -10.45 7.24
C THR A 138 -7.33 -10.23 6.42
N VAL A 139 -7.23 -9.39 5.39
CA VAL A 139 -8.23 -9.21 4.35
C VAL A 139 -7.59 -9.59 3.03
N PHE A 140 -8.18 -10.52 2.31
CA PHE A 140 -7.57 -11.08 1.11
C PHE A 140 -8.58 -11.16 -0.02
N TYR A 141 -8.09 -10.93 -1.24
CA TYR A 141 -8.93 -10.73 -2.41
C TYR A 141 -8.14 -10.91 -3.70
N GLU A 142 -8.87 -11.06 -4.80
CA GLU A 142 -8.30 -11.09 -6.14
C GLU A 142 -8.57 -9.76 -6.85
N LEU A 143 -7.66 -9.35 -7.72
CA LEU A 143 -7.84 -8.21 -8.60
C LEU A 143 -7.14 -8.42 -9.94
N PRO A 144 -7.68 -7.86 -11.03
CA PRO A 144 -6.89 -7.70 -12.26
C PRO A 144 -5.64 -6.88 -11.96
N ASP A 145 -4.49 -7.27 -12.51
CA ASP A 145 -3.24 -6.53 -12.31
C ASP A 145 -3.34 -5.07 -12.83
N GLU A 146 -4.11 -4.84 -13.90
CA GLU A 146 -4.40 -3.49 -14.41
C GLU A 146 -5.12 -2.58 -13.39
N ASP A 147 -5.82 -3.17 -12.42
CA ASP A 147 -6.53 -2.45 -11.37
C ASP A 147 -5.65 -2.19 -10.13
N PHE A 148 -4.45 -2.76 -10.08
CA PHE A 148 -3.50 -2.58 -8.99
C PHE A 148 -2.89 -1.17 -9.03
N VAL A 149 -2.99 -0.47 -7.91
CA VAL A 149 -2.33 0.82 -7.70
C VAL A 149 -1.50 0.72 -6.43
N MET A 150 -0.19 0.92 -6.54
CA MET A 150 0.73 0.83 -5.42
C MET A 150 0.33 1.81 -4.31
N GLY A 151 0.23 1.32 -3.07
CA GLY A 151 -0.17 2.11 -1.91
C GLY A 151 -1.69 2.29 -1.75
N ALA A 152 -2.50 1.92 -2.75
CA ALA A 152 -3.95 1.87 -2.61
C ALA A 152 -4.35 0.51 -2.00
N MET A 153 -4.59 0.52 -0.69
CA MET A 153 -5.06 -0.64 0.07
C MET A 153 -6.59 -0.68 0.08
N VAL A 154 -7.16 -1.89 0.11
CA VAL A 154 -8.61 -2.06 0.36
C VAL A 154 -8.94 -1.78 1.83
N THR A 155 -8.00 -2.07 2.72
CA THR A 155 -8.13 -1.88 4.16
C THR A 155 -7.71 -0.49 4.61
N MET A 156 -8.12 -0.12 5.83
CA MET A 156 -7.64 1.12 6.45
C MET A 156 -6.13 1.03 6.73
N THR A 157 -5.42 2.11 6.42
CA THR A 157 -4.00 2.27 6.70
C THR A 157 -3.79 2.73 8.16
N PRO A 158 -2.65 2.41 8.81
CA PRO A 158 -1.51 1.67 8.27
C PRO A 158 -1.84 0.20 8.07
N ALA A 159 -1.28 -0.37 7.01
CA ALA A 159 -1.53 -1.76 6.61
C ALA A 159 -0.33 -2.32 5.85
N VAL A 160 -0.18 -3.64 5.88
CA VAL A 160 0.84 -4.39 5.14
C VAL A 160 0.16 -5.33 4.17
N GLY A 161 0.36 -5.15 2.87
CA GLY A 161 -0.20 -5.97 1.81
C GLY A 161 0.86 -6.81 1.11
N PHE A 162 0.60 -8.10 0.98
CA PHE A 162 1.28 -8.99 0.03
C PHE A 162 0.50 -9.00 -1.27
N PHE A 163 1.19 -8.82 -2.39
CA PHE A 163 0.60 -8.84 -3.73
C PHE A 163 1.39 -9.81 -4.59
N VAL A 164 0.74 -10.88 -5.03
CA VAL A 164 1.38 -11.98 -5.77
C VAL A 164 0.66 -12.19 -7.10
N SER A 165 1.43 -12.16 -8.18
CA SER A 165 1.04 -12.54 -9.53
C SER A 165 2.01 -13.62 -10.04
N PRO A 166 1.76 -14.22 -11.22
CA PRO A 166 2.73 -15.12 -11.85
C PRO A 166 4.09 -14.47 -12.14
N GLU A 167 4.13 -13.14 -12.27
CA GLU A 167 5.32 -12.39 -12.68
C GLU A 167 6.07 -11.74 -11.51
N ASP A 168 5.38 -11.44 -10.40
CA ASP A 168 5.95 -10.71 -9.28
C ASP A 168 5.33 -11.12 -7.95
N ALA A 169 6.12 -11.00 -6.89
CA ALA A 169 5.67 -11.14 -5.52
C ALA A 169 6.27 -9.99 -4.72
N LYS A 170 5.41 -9.14 -4.18
CA LYS A 170 5.80 -7.92 -3.49
C LYS A 170 5.05 -7.73 -2.18
N LEU A 171 5.71 -7.04 -1.26
CA LEU A 171 5.12 -6.49 -0.06
C LEU A 171 5.07 -4.98 -0.21
N VAL A 172 3.91 -4.40 0.09
CA VAL A 172 3.71 -2.95 0.19
C VAL A 172 3.17 -2.66 1.59
N ALA A 173 3.85 -1.80 2.33
CA ALA A 173 3.37 -1.32 3.61
C ALA A 173 3.10 0.18 3.52
N VAL A 174 1.90 0.59 3.91
CA VAL A 174 1.57 2.00 4.14
C VAL A 174 1.76 2.27 5.62
N LEU A 175 2.78 3.07 5.94
CA LEU A 175 3.29 3.21 7.29
C LEU A 175 2.52 4.24 8.13
N GLU A 176 1.74 5.10 7.50
CA GLU A 176 1.02 6.20 8.15
C GLU A 176 -0.48 6.15 7.83
N GLN A 177 -1.28 6.75 8.71
CA GLN A 177 -2.70 7.00 8.48
C GLN A 177 -2.87 8.08 7.41
N GLY A 178 -3.81 7.90 6.49
CA GLY A 178 -4.16 8.92 5.50
C GLY A 178 -3.58 8.64 4.11
N GLU A 179 -3.34 9.70 3.34
CA GLU A 179 -2.89 9.59 1.95
C GLU A 179 -1.48 8.97 1.90
N ALA A 180 -1.35 7.87 1.16
CA ALA A 180 -0.09 7.16 0.99
C ALA A 180 0.87 7.99 0.12
N ALA A 181 1.55 8.95 0.74
CA ALA A 181 2.64 9.66 0.11
C ALA A 181 3.79 8.68 -0.21
N PRO A 182 4.55 8.86 -1.31
CA PRO A 182 5.61 7.93 -1.68
C PRO A 182 6.64 7.65 -0.57
N GLU A 183 6.87 8.61 0.33
CA GLU A 183 7.75 8.52 1.50
C GLU A 183 7.19 7.67 2.65
N SER A 184 5.88 7.47 2.71
CA SER A 184 5.19 6.64 3.71
C SER A 184 5.03 5.20 3.26
N LEU A 185 5.51 4.86 2.06
CA LEU A 185 5.52 3.51 1.51
C LEU A 185 6.84 2.79 1.82
N ALA A 186 6.74 1.57 2.33
CA ALA A 186 7.81 0.59 2.24
C ALA A 186 7.41 -0.47 1.22
N VAL A 187 8.26 -0.70 0.22
CA VAL A 187 7.99 -1.63 -0.88
C VAL A 187 9.18 -2.56 -1.01
N HIS A 188 8.91 -3.85 -1.08
CA HIS A 188 9.90 -4.89 -1.33
C HIS A 188 9.36 -5.87 -2.37
N SER A 189 10.19 -6.29 -3.31
CA SER A 189 9.86 -7.37 -4.26
C SER A 189 10.89 -8.49 -4.13
N TRP A 190 10.40 -9.71 -3.97
CA TRP A 190 11.25 -10.91 -3.93
C TRP A 190 11.68 -11.38 -5.32
N THR A 191 11.13 -10.80 -6.38
CA THR A 191 11.46 -11.11 -7.77
C THR A 191 12.45 -10.10 -8.34
N MET A 192 12.36 -8.86 -7.89
CA MET A 192 13.26 -7.79 -8.28
C MET A 192 14.70 -8.13 -7.92
N ARG A 193 15.61 -7.79 -8.83
CA ARG A 193 17.05 -7.89 -8.62
C ARG A 193 17.58 -6.50 -8.38
N THR A 194 18.51 -6.41 -7.43
CA THR A 194 19.12 -5.15 -7.04
C THR A 194 20.64 -5.29 -7.10
N LEU A 195 21.31 -4.30 -7.69
CA LEU A 195 22.76 -4.17 -7.67
C LEU A 195 23.14 -2.83 -7.07
N VAL A 196 24.05 -2.86 -6.09
CA VAL A 196 24.62 -1.66 -5.49
C VAL A 196 25.97 -1.37 -6.12
N ILE A 197 26.15 -0.13 -6.55
CA ILE A 197 27.37 0.40 -7.15
C ILE A 197 28.01 1.37 -6.16
N ALA A 198 29.18 1.00 -5.64
CA ALA A 198 29.94 1.80 -4.66
C ALA A 198 30.97 2.73 -5.34
N GLY A 199 30.56 3.46 -6.38
CA GLY A 199 31.45 4.30 -7.17
C GLY A 199 32.53 3.50 -7.90
N ALA A 200 33.76 4.01 -7.91
CA ALA A 200 34.90 3.36 -8.55
C ALA A 200 35.51 2.22 -7.70
N VAL A 201 35.00 1.99 -6.48
CA VAL A 201 35.46 0.90 -5.62
C VAL A 201 34.84 -0.39 -6.11
N THR A 202 35.66 -1.39 -6.45
CA THR A 202 35.18 -2.74 -6.74
C THR A 202 34.52 -3.32 -5.49
N SER A 203 33.20 -3.50 -5.53
CA SER A 203 32.45 -4.04 -4.40
C SER A 203 32.65 -5.56 -4.28
N GLY A 204 33.22 -5.95 -3.15
CA GLY A 204 33.24 -7.31 -2.63
C GLY A 204 33.28 -7.34 -1.10
N ASP A 205 33.18 -6.15 -0.48
CA ASP A 205 33.12 -5.96 0.97
C ASP A 205 31.64 -5.76 1.38
N PRO A 206 31.04 -6.72 2.10
CA PRO A 206 29.66 -6.62 2.58
C PRO A 206 29.40 -5.39 3.45
N GLN A 207 30.40 -4.90 4.19
CA GLN A 207 30.23 -3.73 5.07
C GLN A 207 30.09 -2.44 4.26
N LEU A 208 30.88 -2.32 3.18
CA LEU A 208 30.78 -1.19 2.27
C LEU A 208 29.42 -1.18 1.56
N GLU A 209 28.98 -2.33 1.06
CA GLU A 209 27.68 -2.46 0.40
C GLU A 209 26.54 -2.07 1.34
N GLN A 210 26.57 -2.57 2.58
CA GLN A 210 25.57 -2.23 3.60
C GLN A 210 25.54 -0.73 3.91
N ARG A 211 26.71 -0.09 4.02
CA ARG A 211 26.80 1.36 4.23
C ARG A 211 26.19 2.15 3.07
N VAL A 212 26.58 1.82 1.83
CA VAL A 212 26.07 2.50 0.63
C VAL A 212 24.55 2.33 0.51
N ARG A 213 24.05 1.12 0.76
CA ARG A 213 22.61 0.82 0.76
C ARG A 213 21.86 1.64 1.83
N ALA A 214 22.44 1.81 3.02
CA ALA A 214 21.87 2.67 4.04
C ALA A 214 21.82 4.14 3.61
N ASP A 215 22.87 4.65 2.97
CA ASP A 215 22.95 6.05 2.51
C ASP A 215 21.99 6.33 1.33
N LEU A 216 21.74 5.33 0.47
CA LEU A 216 20.74 5.40 -0.61
C LEU A 216 19.29 5.42 -0.11
N GLY A 217 19.10 5.31 1.22
CA GLY A 217 17.82 5.47 1.88
C GLY A 217 16.91 4.26 1.63
N HIS A 218 17.43 3.06 1.89
CA HIS A 218 16.76 1.81 1.51
C HIS A 218 15.29 1.80 1.92
N ARG A 219 14.41 1.77 0.90
CA ARG A 219 12.93 1.82 1.02
C ARG A 219 12.35 0.55 1.64
N GLU A 220 13.20 -0.47 1.75
CA GLU A 220 12.97 -1.75 2.38
C GLU A 220 13.48 -1.69 3.82
N ASN A 221 12.67 -1.17 4.73
CA ASN A 221 12.99 -1.22 6.16
C ASN A 221 12.08 -2.25 6.84
N PRO A 222 12.51 -3.52 6.96
CA PRO A 222 11.77 -4.58 7.63
C PRO A 222 11.28 -4.16 9.02
N ARG A 223 12.07 -3.41 9.79
CA ARG A 223 11.64 -2.97 11.13
C ARG A 223 10.47 -1.99 11.10
N ARG A 224 10.42 -1.10 10.10
CA ARG A 224 9.27 -0.19 9.93
C ARG A 224 8.01 -0.97 9.55
N VAL A 225 8.14 -1.99 8.70
CA VAL A 225 7.03 -2.88 8.31
C VAL A 225 6.55 -3.70 9.53
N ALA A 226 7.47 -4.32 10.25
CA ALA A 226 7.17 -5.07 11.47
C ALA A 226 6.50 -4.19 12.54
N GLY A 227 6.80 -2.89 12.59
CA GLY A 227 6.16 -1.93 13.49
C GLY A 227 4.65 -1.73 13.27
N ILE A 228 4.09 -2.13 12.12
CA ILE A 228 2.64 -2.08 11.84
C ILE A 228 1.92 -3.31 12.40
N VAL A 229 2.61 -4.45 12.44
CA VAL A 229 2.02 -5.75 12.76
C VAL A 229 2.33 -6.11 14.21
N THR A 230 1.29 -6.34 15.01
CA THR A 230 1.42 -6.67 16.42
C THR A 230 2.11 -8.03 16.56
N ASP A 231 3.08 -8.15 17.46
CA ASP A 231 3.88 -9.37 17.70
C ASP A 231 4.68 -9.88 16.49
N ALA A 232 4.95 -9.03 15.48
CA ALA A 232 5.77 -9.40 14.34
C ALA A 232 7.24 -9.70 14.73
N ASP A 233 7.80 -10.74 14.12
CA ASP A 233 9.21 -11.10 14.21
C ASP A 233 10.04 -10.22 13.25
N ALA A 234 10.56 -9.11 13.79
CA ALA A 234 11.36 -8.16 13.00
C ALA A 234 12.66 -8.78 12.46
N GLU A 235 13.30 -9.70 13.19
CA GLU A 235 14.54 -10.36 12.75
C GLU A 235 14.26 -11.41 11.67
N GLY A 236 13.17 -12.16 11.84
CA GLY A 236 12.63 -13.05 10.81
C GLY A 236 12.28 -12.30 9.52
N LEU A 237 11.68 -11.11 9.64
CA LEU A 237 11.34 -10.28 8.47
C LEU A 237 12.58 -9.71 7.77
N GLU A 238 13.61 -9.29 8.52
CA GLU A 238 14.91 -8.92 7.95
C GLU A 238 15.53 -10.07 7.16
N THR A 239 15.48 -11.28 7.73
CA THR A 239 15.96 -12.49 7.05
C THR A 239 15.16 -12.77 5.78
N ALA A 240 13.84 -12.63 5.83
CA ALA A 240 12.95 -12.85 4.69
C ALA A 240 13.20 -11.87 3.53
N PHE A 241 13.55 -10.61 3.83
CA PHE A 241 13.86 -9.61 2.81
C PHE A 241 15.22 -9.85 2.13
N ALA A 242 16.13 -10.57 2.78
CA ALA A 242 17.40 -10.98 2.19
C ALA A 242 17.27 -12.22 1.26
N MET A 243 16.11 -12.87 1.24
CA MET A 243 15.83 -14.03 0.40
C MET A 243 15.27 -13.61 -0.97
N THR A 244 15.18 -14.56 -1.90
CA THR A 244 14.59 -14.31 -3.23
C THR A 244 13.52 -15.34 -3.56
N GLY A 245 12.55 -14.94 -4.38
CA GLY A 245 11.45 -15.78 -4.81
C GLY A 245 10.50 -16.21 -3.68
N ARG A 246 9.81 -17.33 -3.91
CA ARG A 246 8.72 -17.83 -3.04
C ARG A 246 9.15 -18.08 -1.60
N GLU A 247 10.38 -18.53 -1.37
CA GLU A 247 10.86 -18.82 -0.01
C GLU A 247 10.89 -17.56 0.87
N GLY A 248 11.30 -16.41 0.30
CA GLY A 248 11.29 -15.14 1.00
C GLY A 248 9.88 -14.66 1.35
N VAL A 249 8.92 -14.84 0.43
CA VAL A 249 7.50 -14.52 0.69
C VAL A 249 6.95 -15.36 1.84
N LEU A 250 7.20 -16.68 1.83
CA LEU A 250 6.73 -17.59 2.88
C LEU A 250 7.37 -17.25 4.23
N ALA A 251 8.66 -16.94 4.26
CA ALA A 251 9.35 -16.50 5.47
C ALA A 251 8.77 -15.18 6.00
N ALA A 252 8.43 -14.22 5.13
CA ALA A 252 7.84 -12.95 5.54
C ALA A 252 6.40 -13.11 6.06
N LEU A 253 5.58 -13.97 5.42
CA LEU A 253 4.25 -14.32 5.92
C LEU A 253 4.35 -14.89 7.34
N GLN A 254 5.27 -15.83 7.55
CA GLN A 254 5.52 -16.41 8.87
C GLN A 254 5.97 -15.37 9.89
N ALA A 255 6.92 -14.50 9.52
CA ALA A 255 7.43 -13.44 10.40
C ALA A 255 6.36 -12.43 10.82
N LEU A 256 5.35 -12.20 9.96
CA LEU A 256 4.21 -11.32 10.25
C LEU A 256 3.02 -12.06 10.89
N GLY A 257 3.18 -13.33 11.26
CA GLY A 257 2.12 -14.12 11.89
C GLY A 257 0.96 -14.47 10.96
N VAL A 258 1.16 -14.39 9.63
CA VAL A 258 0.13 -14.72 8.64
C VAL A 258 0.03 -16.25 8.51
N PRO A 259 -1.17 -16.83 8.64
CA PRO A 259 -1.36 -18.27 8.53
C PRO A 259 -0.90 -18.85 7.18
N ALA A 260 -0.28 -20.02 7.21
CA ALA A 260 0.28 -20.67 6.04
C ALA A 260 -0.76 -21.01 4.96
N GLU A 261 -2.04 -21.16 5.32
CA GLU A 261 -3.11 -21.40 4.35
C GLU A 261 -3.29 -20.22 3.38
N LEU A 262 -3.05 -18.98 3.83
CA LEU A 262 -3.14 -17.79 2.97
C LEU A 262 -2.03 -17.73 1.93
N ALA A 263 -0.91 -18.41 2.15
CA ALA A 263 0.09 -18.59 1.11
C ALA A 263 -0.47 -19.44 -0.05
N SER A 264 -1.29 -20.44 0.25
CA SER A 264 -1.94 -21.25 -0.80
C SER A 264 -2.89 -20.41 -1.63
N PHE A 265 -3.63 -19.49 -1.00
CA PHE A 265 -4.46 -18.51 -1.71
C PHE A 265 -3.59 -17.59 -2.57
N LEU A 266 -2.56 -16.93 -2.02
CA LEU A 266 -1.69 -16.02 -2.77
C LEU A 266 -1.09 -16.65 -4.04
N TYR A 267 -0.72 -17.92 -3.99
CA TYR A 267 -0.16 -18.65 -5.13
C TYR A 267 -1.21 -19.37 -6.00
N GLY A 268 -2.51 -19.14 -5.76
CA GLY A 268 -3.60 -19.68 -6.58
C GLY A 268 -3.79 -21.19 -6.46
N HIS A 269 -3.43 -21.78 -5.33
CA HIS A 269 -3.67 -23.19 -5.04
C HIS A 269 -5.04 -23.46 -4.42
N VAL A 270 -5.66 -22.43 -3.83
CA VAL A 270 -7.03 -22.46 -3.29
C VAL A 270 -7.76 -21.18 -3.70
N ASP A 271 -9.06 -21.30 -3.96
CA ASP A 271 -9.94 -20.16 -4.22
C ASP A 271 -10.30 -19.45 -2.91
N LEU A 272 -10.86 -18.24 -3.03
CA LEU A 272 -11.21 -17.39 -1.89
C LEU A 272 -12.14 -18.12 -0.89
N GLU A 273 -13.11 -18.85 -1.42
CA GLU A 273 -14.15 -19.58 -0.68
C GLU A 273 -13.62 -20.80 0.08
N ASP A 274 -12.48 -21.33 -0.36
CA ASP A 274 -11.91 -22.58 0.15
C ASP A 274 -10.81 -22.35 1.20
N VAL A 275 -10.51 -21.09 1.53
CA VAL A 275 -9.52 -20.75 2.56
C VAL A 275 -10.03 -21.16 3.94
N PRO A 276 -9.34 -22.07 4.67
CA PRO A 276 -9.78 -22.51 5.99
C PRO A 276 -9.87 -21.37 7.01
N GLY A 277 -10.99 -21.29 7.71
CA GLY A 277 -11.25 -20.30 8.76
C GLY A 277 -11.55 -18.89 8.24
N ALA A 278 -11.82 -18.74 6.94
CA ALA A 278 -12.21 -17.49 6.33
C ALA A 278 -13.70 -17.18 6.50
N ASP A 279 -14.02 -15.91 6.77
CA ASP A 279 -15.34 -15.34 6.52
C ASP A 279 -15.32 -14.61 5.17
N VAL A 280 -16.21 -14.97 4.26
CA VAL A 280 -16.20 -14.44 2.89
C VAL A 280 -17.40 -13.53 2.68
N HIS A 281 -17.11 -12.26 2.43
CA HIS A 281 -18.12 -11.25 2.10
C HIS A 281 -18.21 -11.12 0.57
N HIS A 282 -19.18 -11.80 -0.02
CA HIS A 282 -19.43 -11.73 -1.47
C HIS A 282 -20.04 -10.39 -1.86
N LYS A 283 -19.38 -9.65 -2.79
CA LYS A 283 -19.80 -8.40 -3.46
C LYS A 283 -21.16 -7.84 -2.98
N PRO A 284 -21.28 -7.36 -1.74
CA PRO A 284 -22.59 -7.02 -1.21
C PRO A 284 -23.07 -5.73 -1.86
N GLY A 285 -24.35 -5.64 -2.21
CA GLY A 285 -24.94 -4.32 -2.46
C GLY A 285 -24.83 -3.47 -1.19
N TRP A 286 -24.81 -2.15 -1.30
CA TRP A 286 -24.65 -1.25 -0.13
C TRP A 286 -25.66 -1.51 1.00
N ARG A 287 -26.87 -1.98 0.66
CA ARG A 287 -27.90 -2.37 1.64
C ARG A 287 -27.55 -3.64 2.40
N ASP A 288 -26.96 -4.62 1.73
CA ASP A 288 -26.54 -5.88 2.34
C ASP A 288 -25.32 -5.65 3.23
N ALA A 289 -24.39 -4.78 2.80
CA ALA A 289 -23.24 -4.36 3.59
C ALA A 289 -23.66 -3.71 4.94
N LEU A 290 -24.68 -2.84 4.90
CA LEU A 290 -25.23 -2.22 6.11
C LEU A 290 -25.87 -3.25 7.06
N GLY A 291 -26.54 -4.26 6.52
CA GLY A 291 -27.11 -5.36 7.30
C GLY A 291 -26.03 -6.19 8.00
N SER A 292 -25.03 -6.65 7.24
CA SER A 292 -23.92 -7.44 7.78
C SER A 292 -23.10 -6.68 8.83
N HIS A 293 -22.87 -5.38 8.66
CA HIS A 293 -22.20 -4.55 9.66
C HIS A 293 -22.93 -4.59 11.01
N VAL A 294 -24.25 -4.42 10.97
CA VAL A 294 -25.11 -4.42 12.15
C VAL A 294 -25.17 -5.81 12.80
N ASP A 295 -25.23 -6.87 12.01
CA ASP A 295 -25.21 -8.26 12.50
C ASP A 295 -23.87 -8.60 13.17
N ILE A 296 -22.73 -8.18 12.62
CA ILE A 296 -21.39 -8.35 13.22
C ILE A 296 -21.32 -7.64 14.58
N LEU A 297 -21.83 -6.40 14.66
CA LEU A 297 -21.87 -5.66 15.92
C LEU A 297 -22.78 -6.31 16.97
N MET A 298 -23.90 -6.91 16.55
CA MET A 298 -24.84 -7.59 17.45
C MET A 298 -24.44 -9.03 17.82
N GLY A 299 -23.59 -9.67 17.02
CA GLY A 299 -23.06 -11.01 17.27
C GLY A 299 -22.04 -11.06 18.42
N ASN A 300 -21.35 -9.94 18.69
CA ASN A 300 -20.35 -9.82 19.77
C ASN A 300 -20.98 -9.58 21.15
N ASN A 301 -21.73 -10.57 21.65
CA ASN A 301 -22.45 -10.52 22.95
C ASN A 301 -21.55 -10.78 24.19
N GLY A 302 -20.41 -10.10 24.36
CA GLY A 302 -19.56 -10.42 25.52
C GLY A 302 -18.33 -9.59 25.86
N VAL A 303 -18.15 -8.35 25.37
CA VAL A 303 -16.99 -7.52 25.75
C VAL A 303 -17.47 -6.22 26.42
N GLU A 304 -16.79 -5.82 27.49
CA GLU A 304 -16.99 -4.55 28.20
C GLU A 304 -16.98 -3.33 27.25
N GLU A 305 -17.70 -2.28 27.63
CA GLU A 305 -17.93 -1.05 26.87
C GLU A 305 -16.66 -0.54 26.15
N PRO A 306 -16.65 -0.44 24.81
CA PRO A 306 -15.50 0.06 24.06
C PRO A 306 -15.10 1.48 24.46
N ALA A 307 -13.79 1.75 24.53
CA ALA A 307 -13.22 3.05 24.91
C ALA A 307 -13.74 4.25 24.08
N PHE A 308 -14.23 4.03 22.85
CA PHE A 308 -14.81 5.09 22.03
C PHE A 308 -16.17 5.61 22.56
N LEU A 309 -16.97 4.76 23.23
CA LEU A 309 -18.26 5.14 23.84
C LEU A 309 -18.06 6.06 25.07
N SER A 310 -16.98 5.87 25.83
CA SER A 310 -16.66 6.72 26.99
C SER A 310 -16.12 8.11 26.57
N LEU A 311 -15.38 8.19 25.45
CA LEU A 311 -14.92 9.44 24.86
C LEU A 311 -16.07 10.27 24.24
N TYR A 312 -17.05 9.60 23.64
CA TYR A 312 -18.29 10.20 23.12
C TYR A 312 -19.15 10.81 24.25
N ARG A 313 -19.36 10.08 25.35
CA ARG A 313 -20.16 10.54 26.49
C ARG A 313 -19.56 11.79 27.17
N ARG A 314 -18.24 11.83 27.32
CA ARG A 314 -17.52 12.92 28.02
C ARG A 314 -17.44 14.22 27.21
N THR A 315 -17.54 14.13 25.88
CA THR A 315 -17.37 15.29 24.98
C THR A 315 -18.70 15.94 24.62
N TYR A 316 -19.75 15.14 24.38
CA TYR A 316 -20.99 15.64 23.79
C TYR A 316 -22.19 15.77 24.75
N LEU A 317 -22.25 15.01 25.86
CA LEU A 317 -23.40 15.08 26.78
C LEU A 317 -23.23 16.12 27.91
N GLU A 318 -22.00 16.54 28.21
CA GLU A 318 -21.71 17.43 29.34
C GLU A 318 -21.53 18.91 28.97
N ARG A 319 -21.58 19.28 27.68
CA ARG A 319 -21.40 20.68 27.23
C ARG A 319 -22.47 21.15 26.23
N PRO A 320 -23.69 21.48 26.70
CA PRO A 320 -24.83 21.85 25.85
C PRO A 320 -24.72 23.16 25.07
N TRP A 321 -23.63 23.93 25.21
CA TRP A 321 -23.53 25.31 24.72
C TRP A 321 -22.79 25.46 23.38
N LEU A 322 -22.20 24.41 22.82
CA LEU A 322 -21.53 24.45 21.51
C LEU A 322 -22.50 24.30 20.31
N GLY A 323 -23.77 23.95 20.55
CA GLY A 323 -24.74 23.60 19.50
C GLY A 323 -25.47 24.74 18.78
N ARG A 324 -24.96 25.97 18.72
CA ARG A 324 -25.67 27.08 18.04
C ARG A 324 -24.94 27.77 16.89
N GLY A 325 -23.79 27.24 16.44
CA GLY A 325 -22.97 27.90 15.40
C GLY A 325 -22.89 27.23 14.03
N LEU A 326 -23.29 25.98 13.86
CA LEU A 326 -22.84 25.17 12.69
C LEU A 326 -23.95 24.54 11.83
N ALA A 327 -25.21 24.98 11.96
CA ALA A 327 -26.32 24.41 11.18
C ALA A 327 -26.44 24.92 9.73
N LEU A 328 -25.48 25.70 9.21
CA LEU A 328 -25.52 26.25 7.84
C LEU A 328 -24.34 25.81 6.94
N GLY A 329 -23.44 24.96 7.43
CA GLY A 329 -22.31 24.43 6.64
C GLY A 329 -22.50 23.02 6.09
N GLU A 330 -23.27 22.16 6.78
CA GLU A 330 -23.26 20.71 6.50
C GLU A 330 -24.22 20.25 5.41
N ALA A 331 -25.28 21.01 5.11
CA ALA A 331 -26.21 20.67 4.03
C ALA A 331 -25.61 20.88 2.62
N ALA A 332 -24.60 21.77 2.49
CA ALA A 332 -23.94 22.04 1.21
C ALA A 332 -22.97 20.92 0.81
N ILE A 333 -22.32 20.28 1.78
CA ILE A 333 -21.31 19.24 1.55
C ILE A 333 -21.99 17.91 1.20
N GLY A 334 -23.07 17.53 1.90
CA GLY A 334 -23.84 16.32 1.57
C GLY A 334 -24.52 16.37 0.20
N ALA A 335 -25.04 17.54 -0.20
CA ALA A 335 -25.64 17.73 -1.52
C ALA A 335 -24.58 17.74 -2.64
N ALA A 336 -23.41 18.35 -2.41
CA ALA A 336 -22.30 18.33 -3.36
C ALA A 336 -21.77 16.90 -3.57
N LEU A 337 -21.65 16.11 -2.51
CA LEU A 337 -21.17 14.71 -2.59
C LEU A 337 -22.19 13.78 -3.24
N THR A 338 -23.50 14.01 -3.07
CA THR A 338 -24.54 13.25 -3.79
C THR A 338 -24.49 13.52 -5.30
N VAL A 339 -24.17 14.75 -5.71
CA VAL A 339 -24.00 15.12 -7.14
C VAL A 339 -22.69 14.57 -7.71
N VAL A 340 -21.62 14.48 -6.91
CA VAL A 340 -20.35 13.84 -7.29
C VAL A 340 -20.52 12.32 -7.42
N ALA A 341 -21.20 11.67 -6.48
CA ALA A 341 -21.53 10.24 -6.54
C ALA A 341 -22.49 9.90 -7.70
N ALA A 342 -23.45 10.76 -8.00
CA ALA A 342 -24.34 10.58 -9.16
C ALA A 342 -23.64 10.82 -10.51
N ARG A 343 -22.54 11.60 -10.54
CA ARG A 343 -21.69 11.77 -11.74
C ARG A 343 -20.59 10.71 -11.88
N ALA A 344 -20.23 10.02 -10.80
CA ALA A 344 -19.25 8.93 -10.79
C ALA A 344 -19.66 7.72 -11.66
N GLY A 345 -20.94 7.59 -12.03
CA GLY A 345 -21.43 6.54 -12.92
C GLY A 345 -20.92 6.61 -14.38
N THR A 346 -20.02 7.52 -14.75
CA THR A 346 -19.62 7.69 -16.17
C THR A 346 -18.15 7.93 -16.49
N GLN A 347 -17.19 7.95 -15.55
CA GLN A 347 -15.76 8.05 -15.92
C GLN A 347 -14.77 7.24 -15.04
N ARG A 348 -13.91 6.47 -15.72
CA ARG A 348 -12.82 5.64 -15.19
C ARG A 348 -11.56 6.48 -14.94
N ASN A 349 -11.37 7.03 -13.74
CA ASN A 349 -10.09 7.66 -13.37
C ASN A 349 -9.68 7.37 -11.91
N ALA A 350 -8.38 7.12 -11.71
CA ALA A 350 -7.76 6.57 -10.50
C ALA A 350 -7.94 7.41 -9.22
N TRP A 351 -8.19 8.72 -9.37
CA TRP A 351 -8.44 9.63 -8.25
C TRP A 351 -9.77 9.37 -7.51
N HIS A 352 -10.70 8.61 -8.10
CA HIS A 352 -11.95 8.25 -7.45
C HIS A 352 -11.85 7.05 -6.49
N LYS A 353 -10.85 6.17 -6.67
CA LYS A 353 -10.60 5.04 -5.74
C LYS A 353 -10.13 5.56 -4.36
N ILE A 354 -9.25 6.57 -4.36
CA ILE A 354 -8.77 7.29 -3.15
C ILE A 354 -9.91 8.09 -2.48
N GLY A 355 -10.80 8.70 -3.28
CA GLY A 355 -11.99 9.38 -2.76
C GLY A 355 -13.07 8.42 -2.23
N GLY A 356 -13.11 7.18 -2.71
CA GLY A 356 -14.06 6.14 -2.31
C GLY A 356 -13.77 5.57 -0.91
N THR A 357 -12.50 5.31 -0.59
CA THR A 357 -12.07 4.86 0.74
C THR A 357 -12.20 5.97 1.79
N LEU A 358 -11.85 7.21 1.47
CA LEU A 358 -12.10 8.36 2.35
C LEU A 358 -13.60 8.65 2.52
N GLY A 359 -14.39 8.46 1.45
CA GLY A 359 -15.85 8.55 1.48
C GLY A 359 -16.50 7.46 2.33
N ALA A 360 -15.97 6.23 2.32
CA ALA A 360 -16.42 5.12 3.16
C ALA A 360 -16.10 5.34 4.65
N ALA A 361 -14.92 5.90 4.96
CA ALA A 361 -14.54 6.28 6.33
C ALA A 361 -15.44 7.40 6.89
N LEU A 362 -15.77 8.41 6.07
CA LEU A 362 -16.70 9.48 6.45
C LEU A 362 -18.17 9.02 6.46
N LEU A 363 -18.54 8.02 5.66
CA LEU A 363 -19.84 7.35 5.73
C LEU A 363 -19.97 6.53 7.02
N ALA A 364 -18.91 5.90 7.52
CA ALA A 364 -18.97 5.20 8.81
C ALA A 364 -19.27 6.16 9.97
N ASP A 365 -18.68 7.37 9.95
CA ASP A 365 -18.91 8.41 10.97
C ASP A 365 -20.33 9.03 10.84
N SER A 366 -20.75 9.39 9.63
CA SER A 366 -22.04 10.03 9.38
C SER A 366 -23.25 9.07 9.39
N VAL A 367 -23.07 7.80 9.00
CA VAL A 367 -24.12 6.77 9.12
C VAL A 367 -24.27 6.36 10.58
N ALA A 368 -23.20 6.30 11.38
CA ALA A 368 -23.33 6.10 12.83
C ALA A 368 -24.12 7.23 13.49
N GLU A 369 -23.86 8.49 13.11
CA GLU A 369 -24.51 9.67 13.68
C GLU A 369 -25.99 9.78 13.26
N VAL A 370 -26.31 9.57 11.98
CA VAL A 370 -27.69 9.63 11.45
C VAL A 370 -28.53 8.44 11.92
N THR A 371 -27.96 7.23 11.97
CA THR A 371 -28.70 6.02 12.35
C THR A 371 -28.95 5.98 13.86
N MET A 372 -27.99 6.43 14.67
CA MET A 372 -28.15 6.55 16.13
C MET A 372 -29.11 7.70 16.50
N ALA A 373 -29.05 8.86 15.83
CA ALA A 373 -30.00 9.96 16.05
C ALA A 373 -31.43 9.59 15.64
N THR A 374 -31.59 8.84 14.55
CA THR A 374 -32.90 8.37 14.08
C THR A 374 -33.47 7.28 15.00
N TYR A 375 -32.63 6.36 15.48
CA TYR A 375 -33.03 5.33 16.43
C TYR A 375 -33.37 5.89 17.81
N LEU A 376 -32.55 6.80 18.36
CA LEU A 376 -32.84 7.52 19.60
C LEU A 376 -34.09 8.41 19.47
N GLY A 377 -34.27 9.08 18.33
CA GLY A 377 -35.46 9.88 18.03
C GLY A 377 -36.74 9.04 17.96
N GLN A 378 -36.68 7.86 17.33
CA GLN A 378 -37.81 6.93 17.30
C GLN A 378 -38.11 6.32 18.67
N ARG A 379 -37.08 6.03 19.48
CA ARG A 379 -37.24 5.47 20.83
C ARG A 379 -37.77 6.51 21.82
N LEU A 380 -37.32 7.77 21.75
CA LEU A 380 -37.84 8.87 22.57
C LEU A 380 -39.28 9.23 22.22
N ARG A 381 -39.68 9.13 20.94
CA ARG A 381 -41.09 9.26 20.54
C ARG A 381 -41.94 8.13 21.11
N ARG A 382 -41.50 6.87 20.98
CA ARG A 382 -42.21 5.73 21.59
C ARG A 382 -42.32 5.81 23.12
N TYR A 383 -41.32 6.38 23.80
CA TYR A 383 -41.39 6.63 25.24
C TYR A 383 -42.35 7.76 25.60
N ARG A 384 -42.42 8.84 24.81
CA ARG A 384 -43.39 9.93 25.01
C ARG A 384 -44.82 9.50 24.69
N ASP A 385 -45.02 8.83 23.55
CA ASP A 385 -46.33 8.31 23.13
C ASP A 385 -46.86 7.26 24.12
N ALA A 386 -45.97 6.49 24.76
CA ALA A 386 -46.33 5.54 25.82
C ALA A 386 -46.57 6.20 27.19
N HIS A 387 -46.06 7.42 27.43
CA HIS A 387 -46.33 8.19 28.65
C HIS A 387 -47.64 8.98 28.51
N ASP A 388 -47.86 9.60 27.36
CA ASP A 388 -49.05 10.39 27.02
C ASP A 388 -50.31 9.53 26.79
N ALA A 389 -50.16 8.21 26.59
CA ALA A 389 -51.27 7.25 26.52
C ALA A 389 -51.69 6.69 27.90
N THR A 390 -50.99 7.09 28.97
CA THR A 390 -51.26 6.66 30.35
C THR A 390 -51.62 7.81 31.31
N GLU A 391 -51.73 9.04 30.81
CA GLU A 391 -52.51 10.13 31.41
C GLU A 391 -53.81 10.33 30.61
#